data_AF-A0A851VX28-F1
#
_entry.id   AF-A0A851VX28-F1
#
_cell.length_a   1.000
_cell.length_b   1.000
_cell.length_c   1.000
_cell.angle_alpha   90.00
_cell.angle_beta   90.00
_cell.angle_gamma   90.00
#
_symmetry.space_group_name_H-M   'P 1'
#
loop_
_entity.id
_entity.type
_entity.pdbx_description
1 polymer ?
#
loop_
_entity_poly.entity_id
_entity_poly.type
_entity_poly.pdbx_seq_one_letter_code
_entity_poly.pdbx_strand_id
1 'polypeptide(L)'
;HFFFPSRGQDLLELRRHVHENSVDFLAVKILIQRVFAPCKCLENPGKIQENSKEFPKNSRICRGHQRSIPVQEFVESLDLREEGIETLLSLLELQPQKFLELFPPVHSRCRIRIPKNSPELLREAALRCPPLGFLLARQKSGIPGISGIPGISGILEFDAVALSDSMGWEFQRVRESLGRIPGENSNKIPAGKSGIQVEFWELSFHFRAYGDLNSQELDSSWEFLNSQIISREKFELRRLKKCFRTFQRVAFPSFFPKKTEREQLEKNSQLRELIREKKLGDPTESEEEEEEKNPGKKKDQEEEIRGEIRKFLAAYPEEEFSGRAVARIFHGIGSPRFPAQIFGRDRRFWRRLLPVEFRSLSRLASQEILAWK
;
A
#
# COMPACT_ATOMS: atom_id res chain seq x y z
N HIS A 1 -3.35 -36.96 -14.66
CA HIS A 1 -3.52 -37.37 -13.25
C HIS A 1 -2.97 -36.25 -12.39
N PHE A 2 -3.72 -35.83 -11.36
CA PHE A 2 -3.27 -34.87 -10.37
C PHE A 2 -3.16 -35.60 -9.03
N PHE A 3 -2.06 -35.41 -8.30
CA PHE A 3 -1.82 -36.06 -7.00
C PHE A 3 -2.00 -35.04 -5.88
N PHE A 4 -2.98 -35.27 -5.00
CA PHE A 4 -3.17 -34.48 -3.77
C PHE A 4 -2.51 -35.19 -2.58
N PRO A 5 -1.79 -34.49 -1.68
CA PRO A 5 -1.33 -35.04 -0.42
C PRO A 5 -2.51 -35.49 0.45
N SER A 6 -2.44 -36.69 1.01
CA SER A 6 -3.54 -37.29 1.79
C SER A 6 -3.90 -36.55 3.09
N ARG A 7 -3.05 -35.62 3.54
CA ARG A 7 -3.21 -34.87 4.80
C ARG A 7 -3.63 -33.40 4.60
N GLY A 8 -3.91 -32.95 3.38
CA GLY A 8 -4.32 -31.55 3.11
C GLY A 8 -3.23 -30.51 3.41
N GLN A 9 -1.95 -30.92 3.40
CA GLN A 9 -0.82 -30.02 3.64
C GLN A 9 -0.67 -28.95 2.54
N ASP A 10 -1.02 -29.32 1.31
CA ASP A 10 -1.14 -28.41 0.16
C ASP A 10 -2.18 -27.31 0.40
N LEU A 11 -3.34 -27.64 0.98
CA LEU A 11 -4.35 -26.66 1.32
C LEU A 11 -3.83 -25.65 2.35
N LEU A 12 -3.07 -26.11 3.35
CA LEU A 12 -2.45 -25.22 4.34
C LEU A 12 -1.41 -24.30 3.70
N GLU A 13 -0.59 -24.83 2.78
CA GLU A 13 0.41 -24.05 2.04
C GLU A 13 -0.24 -23.02 1.10
N LEU A 14 -1.32 -23.39 0.41
CA LEU A 14 -2.08 -22.48 -0.45
C LEU A 14 -2.83 -21.40 0.35
N ARG A 15 -3.40 -21.76 1.52
CA ARG A 15 -4.08 -20.80 2.41
C ARG A 15 -3.13 -19.70 2.86
N ARG A 16 -1.86 -20.02 3.09
CA ARG A 16 -0.85 -19.02 3.43
C ARG A 16 -0.79 -17.90 2.40
N HIS A 17 -0.80 -18.23 1.11
CA HIS A 17 -0.70 -17.22 0.04
C HIS A 17 -1.89 -16.27 -0.01
N VAL A 18 -3.06 -16.69 0.49
CA VAL A 18 -4.20 -15.78 0.67
C VAL A 18 -3.86 -14.67 1.69
N HIS A 19 -3.13 -15.01 2.74
CA HIS A 19 -2.72 -14.06 3.78
C HIS A 19 -1.49 -13.24 3.39
N GLU A 20 -0.81 -13.56 2.28
CA GLU A 20 0.36 -12.83 1.78
C GLU A 20 0.01 -11.39 1.42
N ASN A 21 -1.18 -11.18 0.86
CA ASN A 21 -1.76 -9.88 0.53
C ASN A 21 -2.66 -9.31 1.63
N SER A 22 -2.74 -9.95 2.80
CA SER A 22 -3.58 -9.43 3.88
C SER A 22 -2.98 -8.15 4.45
N VAL A 23 -3.86 -7.18 4.71
CA VAL A 23 -3.49 -5.86 5.22
C VAL A 23 -3.84 -5.76 6.69
N ASP A 24 -2.98 -5.09 7.48
CA ASP A 24 -3.24 -4.85 8.89
C ASP A 24 -4.14 -3.64 9.11
N PHE A 25 -4.97 -3.67 10.16
CA PHE A 25 -5.86 -2.57 10.56
C PHE A 25 -5.08 -1.25 10.69
N LEU A 26 -3.93 -1.32 11.37
CA LEU A 26 -3.10 -0.16 11.64
C LEU A 26 -2.50 0.40 10.36
N ALA A 27 -2.11 -0.46 9.41
CA ALA A 27 -1.61 -0.04 8.11
C ALA A 27 -2.67 0.74 7.32
N VAL A 28 -3.93 0.28 7.33
CA VAL A 28 -5.04 1.04 6.69
C VAL A 28 -5.22 2.41 7.35
N LYS A 29 -5.14 2.48 8.69
CA LYS A 29 -5.28 3.74 9.42
C LYS A 29 -4.15 4.73 9.10
N ILE A 30 -2.90 4.26 9.09
CA ILE A 30 -1.74 5.07 8.71
C ILE A 30 -1.86 5.53 7.25
N LEU A 31 -2.30 4.64 6.34
CA LEU A 31 -2.53 4.98 4.94
C LEU A 31 -3.53 6.13 4.80
N ILE A 32 -4.69 6.03 5.44
CA ILE A 32 -5.74 7.07 5.39
C ILE A 32 -5.21 8.39 5.95
N GLN A 33 -4.50 8.36 7.07
CA GLN A 33 -3.93 9.57 7.68
C GLN A 33 -2.90 10.25 6.77
N ARG A 34 -2.08 9.49 6.06
CA ARG A 34 -1.07 10.02 5.13
C ARG A 34 -1.71 10.54 3.85
N VAL A 35 -2.67 9.81 3.28
CA VAL A 35 -3.38 10.18 2.06
C VAL A 35 -4.22 11.45 2.27
N PHE A 36 -5.02 11.49 3.34
CA PHE A 36 -5.91 12.60 3.69
C PHE A 36 -5.32 13.52 4.76
N ALA A 37 -4.00 13.74 4.74
CA ALA A 37 -3.33 14.69 5.62
C ALA A 37 -4.05 16.06 5.65
N PRO A 38 -4.15 16.72 6.81
CA PRO A 38 -4.97 17.92 6.96
C PRO A 38 -4.41 19.10 6.14
N CYS A 39 -5.29 19.95 5.61
CA CYS A 39 -4.94 21.18 4.91
C CYS A 39 -5.44 22.44 5.64
N LYS A 40 -4.90 23.61 5.25
CA LYS A 40 -5.24 24.91 5.85
C LYS A 40 -6.35 25.67 5.10
N CYS A 41 -7.13 24.98 4.27
CA CYS A 41 -8.19 25.60 3.46
C CYS A 41 -9.33 26.16 4.34
N LEU A 42 -9.62 25.52 5.47
CA LEU A 42 -10.63 25.98 6.43
C LEU A 42 -10.18 27.23 7.20
N GLU A 43 -8.88 27.42 7.39
CA GLU A 43 -8.29 28.56 8.11
C GLU A 43 -8.18 29.82 7.24
N ASN A 44 -8.28 29.68 5.90
CA ASN A 44 -8.12 30.78 4.94
C ASN A 44 -9.34 30.95 4.01
N PRO A 45 -10.54 31.28 4.54
CA PRO A 45 -11.72 31.51 3.70
C PRO A 45 -11.58 32.75 2.78
N GLY A 46 -10.64 33.66 3.09
CA GLY A 46 -10.53 35.00 2.49
C GLY A 46 -9.84 35.13 1.12
N LYS A 47 -9.41 34.06 0.44
CA LYS A 47 -8.80 34.16 -0.91
C LYS A 47 -9.71 33.73 -2.07
N ILE A 48 -10.92 33.26 -1.79
CA ILE A 48 -11.84 32.73 -2.81
C ILE A 48 -13.10 33.61 -3.00
N GLN A 49 -13.33 34.63 -2.15
CA GLN A 49 -14.65 35.28 -2.06
C GLN A 49 -14.89 36.58 -2.85
N GLU A 50 -14.00 37.06 -3.72
CA GLU A 50 -14.31 38.32 -4.44
C GLU A 50 -14.88 38.21 -5.85
N ASN A 51 -15.05 37.03 -6.47
CA ASN A 51 -15.46 36.99 -7.88
C ASN A 51 -16.49 35.96 -8.37
N SER A 52 -17.35 35.42 -7.50
CA SER A 52 -18.51 34.66 -8.02
C SER A 52 -19.70 34.70 -7.08
N LYS A 53 -20.71 35.44 -7.51
CA LYS A 53 -22.10 35.32 -7.05
C LYS A 53 -22.58 33.88 -7.29
N GLU A 54 -23.33 33.35 -6.33
CA GLU A 54 -23.99 32.03 -6.32
C GLU A 54 -23.08 30.80 -6.12
N PHE A 55 -22.65 30.57 -4.87
CA PHE A 55 -22.28 29.23 -4.43
C PHE A 55 -23.44 28.60 -3.64
N PRO A 56 -23.83 27.34 -3.93
CA PRO A 56 -24.77 26.62 -3.08
C PRO A 56 -24.19 26.48 -1.66
N LYS A 57 -25.03 26.60 -0.64
CA LYS A 57 -24.68 26.60 0.79
C LYS A 57 -23.92 25.36 1.31
N ASN A 58 -23.68 24.37 0.45
CA ASN A 58 -23.08 23.06 0.78
C ASN A 58 -21.79 22.75 0.01
N SER A 59 -21.15 23.72 -0.65
CA SER A 59 -19.90 23.48 -1.38
C SER A 59 -18.70 23.43 -0.42
N ARG A 60 -17.99 22.29 -0.41
CA ARG A 60 -16.72 22.12 0.31
C ARG A 60 -15.71 23.20 -0.11
N ILE A 61 -15.02 23.81 0.86
CA ILE A 61 -14.06 24.92 0.62
C ILE A 61 -12.79 24.39 -0.06
N CYS A 62 -12.28 23.25 0.39
CA CYS A 62 -11.15 22.57 -0.23
C CYS A 62 -11.55 22.01 -1.60
N ARG A 63 -10.71 22.20 -2.62
CA ARG A 63 -10.89 21.65 -3.97
C ARG A 63 -9.99 20.43 -4.25
N GLY A 64 -9.46 19.83 -3.18
CA GLY A 64 -8.45 18.79 -3.25
C GLY A 64 -7.05 19.33 -3.53
N HIS A 65 -6.05 18.62 -3.02
CA HIS A 65 -4.64 18.93 -3.16
C HIS A 65 -3.94 17.83 -3.94
N GLN A 66 -3.09 18.22 -4.88
CA GLN A 66 -2.18 17.30 -5.55
C GLN A 66 -1.06 16.91 -4.59
N ARG A 67 -0.86 15.61 -4.40
CA ARG A 67 0.05 15.06 -3.39
C ARG A 67 0.90 13.95 -3.97
N SER A 68 2.06 13.78 -3.36
CA SER A 68 2.93 12.65 -3.64
C SER A 68 3.42 12.00 -2.35
N ILE A 69 3.56 10.67 -2.38
CA ILE A 69 4.19 9.90 -1.29
C ILE A 69 5.24 8.97 -1.91
N PRO A 70 6.51 9.04 -1.50
CA PRO A 70 7.56 8.16 -2.00
C PRO A 70 7.20 6.68 -1.84
N VAL A 71 7.36 5.90 -2.91
CA VAL A 71 6.93 4.49 -2.92
C VAL A 71 7.66 3.69 -1.83
N GLN A 72 8.99 3.80 -1.77
CA GLN A 72 9.79 3.03 -0.80
C GLN A 72 9.49 3.43 0.65
N GLU A 73 9.38 4.72 0.94
CA GLU A 73 8.99 5.20 2.28
C GLU A 73 7.62 4.64 2.68
N PHE A 74 6.66 4.63 1.76
CA PHE A 74 5.31 4.17 2.09
C PHE A 74 5.26 2.66 2.30
N VAL A 75 5.94 1.89 1.44
CA VAL A 75 6.12 0.43 1.54
C VAL A 75 6.71 0.05 2.89
N GLU A 76 7.79 0.71 3.30
CA GLU A 76 8.46 0.45 4.58
C GLU A 76 7.57 0.83 5.77
N SER A 77 6.92 2.00 5.72
CA SER A 77 6.08 2.50 6.82
C SER A 77 4.81 1.67 7.05
N LEU A 78 4.26 1.07 5.99
CA LEU A 78 3.03 0.26 6.07
C LEU A 78 3.30 -1.24 6.16
N ASP A 79 4.53 -1.69 5.88
CA ASP A 79 4.89 -3.10 5.67
C ASP A 79 3.99 -3.80 4.62
N LEU A 80 3.67 -3.07 3.55
CA LEU A 80 2.86 -3.51 2.42
C LEU A 80 3.65 -3.39 1.12
N ARG A 81 3.46 -4.34 0.20
CA ARG A 81 4.04 -4.25 -1.14
C ARG A 81 3.44 -3.08 -1.91
N GLU A 82 4.19 -2.59 -2.90
CA GLU A 82 3.76 -1.51 -3.78
C GLU A 82 2.39 -1.78 -4.41
N GLU A 83 2.16 -2.99 -4.94
CA GLU A 83 0.88 -3.37 -5.56
C GLU A 83 -0.26 -3.42 -4.54
N GLY A 84 0.06 -3.75 -3.29
CA GLY A 84 -0.89 -3.74 -2.19
C GLY A 84 -1.33 -2.31 -1.84
N ILE A 85 -0.40 -1.37 -1.80
CA ILE A 85 -0.71 0.05 -1.57
C ILE A 85 -1.50 0.62 -2.75
N GLU A 86 -1.06 0.36 -3.98
CA GLU A 86 -1.76 0.79 -5.20
C GLU A 86 -3.22 0.30 -5.20
N THR A 87 -3.45 -0.98 -4.86
CA THR A 87 -4.80 -1.54 -4.73
C THR A 87 -5.65 -0.77 -3.72
N LEU A 88 -5.09 -0.42 -2.56
CA LEU A 88 -5.82 0.36 -1.54
C LEU A 88 -6.15 1.78 -2.02
N LEU A 89 -5.22 2.42 -2.74
CA LEU A 89 -5.47 3.74 -3.33
C LEU A 89 -6.55 3.66 -4.41
N SER A 90 -6.53 2.65 -5.28
CA SER A 90 -7.57 2.43 -6.29
C SER A 90 -8.94 2.15 -5.65
N LEU A 91 -8.99 1.39 -4.55
CA LEU A 91 -10.23 1.19 -3.81
C LEU A 91 -10.77 2.51 -3.24
N LEU A 92 -9.91 3.38 -2.71
CA LEU A 92 -10.31 4.72 -2.25
C LEU A 92 -10.83 5.60 -3.41
N GLU A 93 -10.27 5.48 -4.60
CA GLU A 93 -10.78 6.20 -5.78
C GLU A 93 -12.18 5.74 -6.18
N LEU A 94 -12.47 4.45 -6.06
CA LEU A 94 -13.76 3.85 -6.41
C LEU A 94 -14.89 4.15 -5.40
N GLN A 95 -14.58 4.73 -4.24
CA GLN A 95 -15.59 5.01 -3.22
C GLN A 95 -16.61 6.07 -3.72
N PRO A 96 -17.91 5.97 -3.34
CA PRO A 96 -18.96 6.87 -3.84
C PRO A 96 -18.69 8.35 -3.61
N GLN A 97 -18.02 8.69 -2.51
CA GLN A 97 -17.72 10.06 -2.09
C GLN A 97 -16.58 10.69 -2.91
N LYS A 98 -15.78 9.89 -3.63
CA LYS A 98 -14.69 10.35 -4.51
C LYS A 98 -13.74 11.36 -3.85
N PHE A 99 -13.28 11.05 -2.63
CA PHE A 99 -12.32 11.90 -1.92
C PHE A 99 -10.90 11.83 -2.50
N LEU A 100 -10.63 10.87 -3.37
CA LEU A 100 -9.33 10.63 -3.98
C LEU A 100 -9.48 10.41 -5.48
N GLU A 101 -8.56 10.99 -6.24
CA GLU A 101 -8.33 10.75 -7.67
C GLU A 101 -6.88 10.30 -7.82
N LEU A 102 -6.66 9.11 -8.41
CA LEU A 102 -5.34 8.50 -8.53
C LEU A 102 -4.75 8.82 -9.90
N PHE A 103 -3.49 9.25 -9.93
CA PHE A 103 -2.75 9.51 -11.16
C PHE A 103 -1.63 8.48 -11.34
N PRO A 104 -1.08 8.33 -12.56
CA PRO A 104 0.11 7.52 -12.78
C PRO A 104 1.27 7.96 -11.85
N PRO A 105 2.04 7.01 -11.29
CA PRO A 105 3.21 7.32 -10.48
C PRO A 105 4.20 8.23 -11.21
N VAL A 106 4.84 9.13 -10.46
CA VAL A 106 5.81 10.09 -11.00
C VAL A 106 7.04 10.17 -10.13
N HIS A 107 8.14 10.65 -10.71
CA HIS A 107 9.29 11.08 -9.93
C HIS A 107 8.98 12.46 -9.34
N SER A 108 8.60 12.51 -8.07
CA SER A 108 8.06 13.74 -7.44
C SER A 108 9.15 14.67 -6.93
N ARG A 109 10.25 14.13 -6.39
CA ARG A 109 11.36 14.97 -5.92
C ARG A 109 12.23 15.45 -7.06
N CYS A 110 12.49 16.75 -7.03
CA CYS A 110 13.38 17.43 -7.94
C CYS A 110 14.63 17.90 -7.19
N ARG A 111 15.79 17.70 -7.81
CA ARG A 111 17.09 18.19 -7.37
C ARG A 111 17.63 19.13 -8.42
N ILE A 112 17.99 20.34 -8.00
CA ILE A 112 18.67 21.33 -8.83
C ILE A 112 20.08 21.53 -8.29
N ARG A 113 21.10 21.19 -9.10
CA ARG A 113 22.51 21.43 -8.77
C ARG A 113 23.00 22.68 -9.49
N ILE A 114 23.60 23.60 -8.73
CA ILE A 114 24.08 24.89 -9.22
C ILE A 114 25.61 24.86 -9.25
N PRO A 115 26.24 25.07 -10.43
CA PRO A 115 27.70 25.14 -10.53
C PRO A 115 28.27 26.23 -9.64
N LYS A 116 29.36 25.88 -8.93
CA LYS A 116 30.12 26.81 -8.10
C LYS A 116 29.26 27.56 -7.06
N ASN A 117 28.05 27.05 -6.77
CA ASN A 117 27.09 27.66 -5.85
C ASN A 117 26.82 29.15 -6.14
N SER A 118 26.78 29.54 -7.43
CA SER A 118 26.61 30.94 -7.83
C SER A 118 25.18 31.43 -7.59
N PRO A 119 24.96 32.42 -6.70
CA PRO A 119 23.63 32.97 -6.43
C PRO A 119 23.09 33.81 -7.60
N GLU A 120 23.97 34.35 -8.45
CA GLU A 120 23.59 35.14 -9.63
C GLU A 120 22.96 34.24 -10.70
N LEU A 121 23.58 33.09 -11.00
CA LEU A 121 23.03 32.10 -11.93
C LEU A 121 21.67 31.59 -11.47
N LEU A 122 21.51 31.36 -10.16
CA LEU A 122 20.24 30.94 -9.58
C LEU A 122 19.16 32.02 -9.73
N ARG A 123 19.50 33.29 -9.49
CA ARG A 123 18.57 34.42 -9.67
C ARG A 123 18.16 34.59 -11.13
N GLU A 124 19.11 34.48 -12.06
CA GLU A 124 18.85 34.58 -13.49
C GLU A 124 17.94 33.44 -13.97
N ALA A 125 18.18 32.21 -13.53
CA ALA A 125 17.31 31.07 -13.82
C ALA A 125 15.90 31.25 -13.23
N ALA A 126 15.80 31.79 -12.02
CA ALA A 126 14.52 32.05 -11.35
C ALA A 126 13.66 33.11 -12.06
N LEU A 127 14.29 34.10 -12.72
CA LEU A 127 13.56 35.10 -13.52
C LEU A 127 12.89 34.49 -14.76
N ARG A 128 13.42 33.38 -15.27
CA ARG A 128 12.94 32.73 -16.50
C ARG A 128 12.09 31.48 -16.25
N CYS A 129 12.26 30.88 -15.07
CA CYS A 129 11.51 29.72 -14.63
C CYS A 129 10.58 30.12 -13.47
N PRO A 130 9.28 30.38 -13.73
CA PRO A 130 8.34 30.77 -12.69
C PRO A 130 8.27 29.80 -11.49
N PRO A 131 8.30 28.46 -11.69
CA PRO A 131 8.37 27.53 -10.56
C PRO A 131 9.57 27.72 -9.65
N LEU A 132 10.75 27.95 -10.24
CA LEU A 132 11.97 28.21 -9.48
C LEU A 132 11.88 29.57 -8.75
N GLY A 133 11.37 30.61 -9.40
CA GLY A 133 11.14 31.91 -8.77
C GLY A 133 10.18 31.83 -7.58
N PHE A 134 9.06 31.12 -7.73
CA PHE A 134 8.09 30.90 -6.67
C PHE A 134 8.69 30.12 -5.49
N LEU A 135 9.47 29.07 -5.78
CA LEU A 135 10.16 28.28 -4.78
C LEU A 135 11.13 29.13 -3.93
N LEU A 136 11.96 29.95 -4.58
CA LEU A 136 12.91 30.84 -3.90
C LEU A 136 12.21 31.93 -3.07
N ALA A 137 11.05 32.41 -3.53
CA ALA A 137 10.24 33.36 -2.77
C ALA A 137 9.68 32.74 -1.48
N ARG A 138 9.20 31.48 -1.55
CA ARG A 138 8.65 30.77 -0.37
C ARG A 138 9.71 30.39 0.66
N GLN A 139 10.92 30.08 0.23
CA GLN A 139 12.00 29.72 1.14
C GLN A 139 12.33 30.86 2.12
N LYS A 140 12.24 32.11 1.67
CA LYS A 140 12.43 33.31 2.52
C LYS A 140 11.36 33.46 3.60
N SER A 141 10.20 32.82 3.42
CA SER A 141 9.07 32.86 4.34
C SER A 141 9.06 31.71 5.35
N GLY A 142 10.09 30.85 5.38
CA GLY A 142 10.25 29.82 6.41
C GLY A 142 9.27 28.63 6.33
N ILE A 143 8.69 28.35 5.15
CA ILE A 143 7.71 27.27 4.98
C ILE A 143 8.40 25.91 4.82
N PRO A 144 7.99 24.84 5.55
CA PRO A 144 8.62 23.53 5.50
C PRO A 144 8.47 22.83 4.15
N GLY A 145 9.48 22.05 3.74
CA GLY A 145 9.45 21.20 2.54
C GLY A 145 10.59 21.41 1.52
N ILE A 146 11.57 22.27 1.83
CA ILE A 146 12.75 22.53 0.98
C ILE A 146 14.00 22.17 1.78
N SER A 147 14.80 21.22 1.29
CA SER A 147 16.13 20.90 1.82
C SER A 147 17.21 21.51 0.93
N GLY A 148 18.18 22.18 1.56
CA GLY A 148 19.26 22.89 0.87
C GLY A 148 19.14 24.42 1.00
N ILE A 149 20.16 25.03 1.60
CA ILE A 149 20.28 26.49 1.70
C ILE A 149 21.04 26.98 0.46
N PRO A 150 20.45 27.83 -0.39
CA PRO A 150 21.16 28.47 -1.49
C PRO A 150 22.29 29.31 -0.88
N GLY A 151 23.53 28.82 -0.98
CA GLY A 151 24.68 29.44 -0.33
C GLY A 151 25.60 28.47 0.41
N ILE A 152 25.13 27.31 0.89
CA ILE A 152 26.00 26.36 1.63
C ILE A 152 26.36 25.11 0.81
N SER A 153 25.40 24.47 0.12
CA SER A 153 25.66 23.21 -0.58
C SER A 153 25.52 23.26 -2.11
N GLY A 154 25.04 24.37 -2.69
CA GLY A 154 24.78 24.49 -4.14
C GLY A 154 23.74 23.49 -4.68
N ILE A 155 22.98 22.83 -3.81
CA ILE A 155 21.96 21.84 -4.15
C ILE A 155 20.64 22.29 -3.54
N LEU A 156 19.58 22.28 -4.35
CA LEU A 156 18.22 22.57 -3.94
C LEU A 156 17.34 21.33 -4.18
N GLU A 157 16.74 20.81 -3.12
CA GLU A 157 15.86 19.64 -3.17
C GLU A 157 14.47 19.98 -2.61
N PHE A 158 13.44 19.55 -3.33
CA PHE A 158 12.06 19.82 -2.98
C PHE A 158 11.10 18.83 -3.64
N ASP A 159 9.89 18.71 -3.10
CA ASP A 159 8.78 18.00 -3.74
C ASP A 159 8.17 18.90 -4.84
N ALA A 160 8.33 18.49 -6.09
CA ALA A 160 7.80 19.22 -7.25
C ALA A 160 6.29 19.08 -7.42
N VAL A 161 5.66 18.05 -6.86
CA VAL A 161 4.20 17.89 -6.82
C VAL A 161 3.60 18.83 -5.78
N ALA A 162 4.21 18.95 -4.60
CA ALA A 162 3.80 19.95 -3.61
C ALA A 162 3.98 21.39 -4.14
N LEU A 163 5.03 21.64 -4.93
CA LEU A 163 5.24 22.90 -5.64
C LEU A 163 4.10 23.15 -6.65
N SER A 164 3.72 22.15 -7.45
CA SER A 164 2.64 22.29 -8.44
C SER A 164 1.30 22.60 -7.80
N ASP A 165 0.95 21.89 -6.71
CA ASP A 165 -0.27 22.17 -5.92
C ASP A 165 -0.32 23.62 -5.44
N SER A 166 0.80 24.10 -4.90
CA SER A 166 0.88 25.45 -4.33
C SER A 166 0.85 26.57 -5.37
N MET A 167 1.34 26.28 -6.57
CA MET A 167 1.26 27.21 -7.70
C MET A 167 -0.09 27.16 -8.42
N GLY A 168 -0.92 26.14 -8.16
CA GLY A 168 -2.10 25.84 -8.95
C GLY A 168 -1.76 25.43 -10.39
N TRP A 169 -0.56 24.92 -10.62
CA TRP A 169 -0.10 24.44 -11.93
C TRP A 169 -0.23 22.93 -12.02
N GLU A 170 -0.43 22.42 -13.24
CA GLU A 170 -0.29 20.99 -13.50
C GLU A 170 1.17 20.56 -13.32
N PHE A 171 1.38 19.43 -12.63
CA PHE A 171 2.72 18.88 -12.39
C PHE A 171 3.58 18.79 -13.67
N GLN A 172 2.97 18.36 -14.77
CA GLN A 172 3.69 18.22 -16.05
C GLN A 172 4.24 19.56 -16.55
N ARG A 173 3.51 20.68 -16.37
CA ARG A 173 3.98 22.02 -16.75
C ARG A 173 5.12 22.49 -15.86
N VAL A 174 5.05 22.20 -14.56
CA VAL A 174 6.16 22.48 -13.62
C VAL A 174 7.40 21.69 -14.01
N ARG A 175 7.23 20.39 -14.31
CA ARG A 175 8.31 19.50 -14.75
C ARG A 175 8.97 20.00 -16.03
N GLU A 176 8.19 20.38 -17.03
CA GLU A 176 8.70 20.93 -18.29
C GLU A 176 9.43 22.26 -18.10
N SER A 177 8.88 23.18 -17.29
CA SER A 177 9.51 24.47 -17.02
C SER A 177 10.84 24.31 -16.28
N LEU A 178 10.92 23.41 -15.30
CA LEU A 178 12.16 23.09 -14.60
C LEU A 178 13.16 22.38 -15.54
N GLY A 179 12.68 21.49 -16.41
CA GLY A 179 13.52 20.77 -17.38
C GLY A 179 14.17 21.65 -18.45
N ARG A 180 13.66 22.87 -18.69
CA ARG A 180 14.25 23.84 -19.64
C ARG A 180 15.37 24.70 -19.07
N ILE A 181 15.50 24.78 -17.74
CA ILE A 181 16.54 25.57 -17.06
C ILE A 181 17.95 25.28 -17.61
N PRO A 182 18.37 24.01 -17.83
CA PRO A 182 19.71 23.72 -18.33
C PRO A 182 19.98 24.29 -19.72
N GLY A 183 18.94 24.44 -20.56
CA GLY A 183 19.05 24.82 -21.98
C GLY A 183 18.80 26.30 -22.28
N GLU A 184 18.11 27.04 -21.41
CA GLU A 184 17.69 28.42 -21.72
C GLU A 184 18.77 29.49 -21.44
N ASN A 185 19.86 29.18 -20.74
CA ASN A 185 20.92 30.15 -20.47
C ASN A 185 21.82 30.39 -21.69
N SER A 186 21.34 31.30 -22.55
CA SER A 186 22.04 32.42 -23.22
C SER A 186 22.08 32.40 -24.76
N ASN A 187 21.70 33.53 -25.35
CA ASN A 187 22.10 33.96 -26.69
C ASN A 187 23.58 34.39 -26.77
N LYS A 188 24.43 33.98 -25.80
CA LYS A 188 25.85 34.38 -25.70
C LYS A 188 26.81 33.24 -25.33
N ILE A 189 26.32 32.04 -25.02
CA ILE A 189 27.14 30.87 -24.68
C ILE A 189 26.53 29.67 -25.41
N PRO A 190 27.32 28.85 -26.14
CA PRO A 190 26.80 27.70 -26.86
C PRO A 190 26.02 26.76 -25.93
N ALA A 191 24.91 26.24 -26.43
CA ALA A 191 24.04 25.29 -25.75
C ALA A 191 24.86 24.20 -25.05
N GLY A 192 24.76 24.13 -23.72
CA GLY A 192 25.48 23.14 -22.89
C GLY A 192 26.32 23.69 -21.73
N LYS A 193 26.35 25.01 -21.46
CA LYS A 193 27.23 25.62 -20.43
C LYS A 193 26.54 26.41 -19.32
N SER A 194 25.23 26.29 -19.12
CA SER A 194 24.58 26.82 -17.90
C SER A 194 25.10 26.10 -16.65
N GLY A 195 25.50 24.84 -16.81
CA GLY A 195 25.96 23.92 -15.78
C GLY A 195 24.90 23.56 -14.73
N ILE A 196 23.74 24.21 -14.73
CA ILE A 196 22.64 23.88 -13.82
C ILE A 196 22.07 22.54 -14.25
N GLN A 197 22.10 21.57 -13.34
CA GLN A 197 21.54 20.24 -13.57
C GLN A 197 20.21 20.11 -12.83
N VAL A 198 19.20 19.59 -13.51
CA VAL A 198 17.87 19.33 -12.95
C VAL A 198 17.60 17.84 -13.08
N GLU A 199 17.30 17.19 -11.96
CA GLU A 199 17.12 15.74 -11.87
C GLU A 199 15.86 15.42 -11.08
N PHE A 200 14.99 14.57 -11.63
CA PHE A 200 13.83 14.00 -10.94
C PHE A 200 14.14 12.53 -10.63
N TRP A 201 14.03 12.10 -9.38
CA TRP A 201 14.62 10.81 -8.97
C TRP A 201 13.77 9.94 -8.05
N GLU A 202 12.87 10.49 -7.23
CA GLU A 202 12.12 9.69 -6.24
C GLU A 202 10.74 9.29 -6.77
N LEU A 203 10.59 8.01 -7.16
CA LEU A 203 9.31 7.46 -7.61
C LEU A 203 8.29 7.50 -6.47
N SER A 204 7.13 8.10 -6.74
CA SER A 204 6.09 8.37 -5.76
C SER A 204 4.70 8.04 -6.30
N PHE A 205 3.84 7.56 -5.40
CA PHE A 205 2.40 7.55 -5.64
C PHE A 205 1.93 8.99 -5.81
N HIS A 206 1.06 9.22 -6.77
CA HIS A 206 0.63 10.56 -7.18
C HIS A 206 -0.89 10.59 -7.27
N PHE A 207 -1.51 11.51 -6.53
CA PHE A 207 -2.96 11.56 -6.41
C PHE A 207 -3.43 12.97 -6.04
N ARG A 208 -4.71 13.24 -6.24
CA ARG A 208 -5.41 14.40 -5.68
C ARG A 208 -6.31 13.92 -4.56
N ALA A 209 -6.18 14.52 -3.38
CA ALA A 209 -7.00 14.18 -2.21
C ALA A 209 -7.45 15.42 -1.45
N TYR A 210 -8.63 15.35 -0.84
CA TYR A 210 -9.09 16.39 0.08
C TYR A 210 -8.32 16.35 1.41
N GLY A 211 -8.10 17.53 1.99
CA GLY A 211 -7.41 17.69 3.28
C GLY A 211 -8.30 18.26 4.39
N ASP A 212 -9.59 18.43 4.14
CA ASP A 212 -10.57 18.96 5.09
C ASP A 212 -11.61 17.89 5.49
N LEU A 213 -11.23 16.61 5.43
CA LEU A 213 -12.07 15.52 5.92
C LEU A 213 -12.23 15.63 7.43
N ASN A 214 -13.48 15.48 7.90
CA ASN A 214 -13.75 15.37 9.32
C ASN A 214 -13.50 13.92 9.82
N SER A 215 -13.55 13.71 11.14
CA SER A 215 -13.29 12.39 11.73
C SER A 215 -14.28 11.32 11.25
N GLN A 216 -15.56 11.65 11.05
CA GLN A 216 -16.56 10.70 10.58
C GLN A 216 -16.31 10.28 9.13
N GLU A 217 -15.87 11.20 8.27
CA GLU A 217 -15.51 10.91 6.89
C GLU A 217 -14.26 10.02 6.81
N LEU A 218 -13.25 10.30 7.65
CA LEU A 218 -12.05 9.45 7.75
C LEU A 218 -12.39 8.04 8.25
N ASP A 219 -13.24 7.94 9.28
CA ASP A 219 -13.70 6.66 9.81
C ASP A 219 -14.52 5.89 8.77
N SER A 220 -15.37 6.58 8.00
CA SER A 220 -16.13 5.96 6.90
C SER A 220 -15.23 5.41 5.79
N SER A 221 -14.22 6.17 5.36
CA SER A 221 -13.22 5.67 4.39
C SER A 221 -12.43 4.49 4.95
N TRP A 222 -12.15 4.50 6.27
CA TRP A 222 -11.47 3.41 6.96
C TRP A 222 -12.34 2.14 7.02
N GLU A 223 -13.59 2.25 7.43
CA GLU A 223 -14.56 1.15 7.47
C GLU A 223 -14.77 0.55 6.08
N PHE A 224 -14.90 1.39 5.05
CA PHE A 224 -15.01 0.95 3.67
C PHE A 224 -13.81 0.09 3.26
N LEU A 225 -12.58 0.60 3.39
CA LEU A 225 -11.38 -0.17 3.01
C LEU A 225 -11.26 -1.46 3.80
N ASN A 226 -11.46 -1.40 5.12
CA ASN A 226 -11.36 -2.58 5.98
C ASN A 226 -12.41 -3.63 5.62
N SER A 227 -13.64 -3.23 5.29
CA SER A 227 -14.69 -4.15 4.84
C SER A 227 -14.32 -4.85 3.53
N GLN A 228 -13.74 -4.11 2.56
CA GLN A 228 -13.28 -4.67 1.28
C GLN A 228 -12.15 -5.68 1.49
N ILE A 229 -11.15 -5.35 2.32
CA ILE A 229 -10.03 -6.24 2.64
C ILE A 229 -10.53 -7.53 3.30
N ILE A 230 -11.38 -7.41 4.32
CA ILE A 230 -11.92 -8.56 5.06
C ILE A 230 -12.77 -9.44 4.15
N SER A 231 -13.62 -8.81 3.33
CA SER A 231 -14.48 -9.51 2.37
C SER A 231 -13.64 -10.28 1.35
N ARG A 232 -12.63 -9.63 0.76
CA ARG A 232 -11.73 -10.26 -0.20
C ARG A 232 -10.96 -11.43 0.39
N GLU A 233 -10.43 -11.28 1.60
CA GLU A 233 -9.73 -12.37 2.30
C GLU A 233 -10.67 -13.55 2.56
N LYS A 234 -11.88 -13.29 3.11
CA LYS A 234 -12.89 -14.34 3.34
C LYS A 234 -13.24 -15.05 2.03
N PHE A 235 -13.44 -14.29 0.96
CA PHE A 235 -13.80 -14.81 -0.36
C PHE A 235 -12.71 -15.74 -0.94
N GLU A 236 -11.44 -15.34 -0.91
CA GLU A 236 -10.34 -16.17 -1.44
C GLU A 236 -10.13 -17.43 -0.61
N LEU A 237 -10.26 -17.36 0.72
CA LEU A 237 -10.22 -18.55 1.58
C LEU A 237 -11.35 -19.53 1.25
N ARG A 238 -12.58 -19.01 1.07
CA ARG A 238 -13.75 -19.81 0.70
C ARG A 238 -13.56 -20.46 -0.66
N ARG A 239 -13.14 -19.67 -1.66
CA ARG A 239 -12.86 -20.15 -3.01
C ARG A 239 -11.81 -21.27 -3.01
N LEU A 240 -10.71 -21.10 -2.26
CA LEU A 240 -9.68 -22.13 -2.13
C LEU A 240 -10.23 -23.42 -1.50
N LYS A 241 -11.02 -23.31 -0.43
CA LYS A 241 -11.63 -24.47 0.22
C LYS A 241 -12.66 -25.17 -0.69
N LYS A 242 -13.49 -24.41 -1.40
CA LYS A 242 -14.45 -24.95 -2.37
C LYS A 242 -13.74 -25.72 -3.47
N CYS A 243 -12.68 -25.13 -4.04
CA CYS A 243 -11.81 -25.77 -5.01
C CYS A 243 -11.25 -27.10 -4.49
N PHE A 244 -10.67 -27.09 -3.28
CA PHE A 244 -10.14 -28.30 -2.65
C PHE A 244 -11.21 -29.39 -2.43
N ARG A 245 -12.38 -29.04 -1.86
CA ARG A 245 -13.49 -29.97 -1.64
C ARG A 245 -13.99 -30.56 -2.96
N THR A 246 -13.99 -29.77 -4.03
CA THR A 246 -14.44 -30.19 -5.36
C THR A 246 -13.51 -31.25 -5.94
N PHE A 247 -12.20 -31.02 -5.87
CA PHE A 247 -11.21 -32.02 -6.26
C PHE A 247 -11.25 -33.27 -5.39
N GLN A 248 -11.44 -33.13 -4.09
CA GLN A 248 -11.54 -34.26 -3.16
C GLN A 248 -12.73 -35.18 -3.49
N ARG A 249 -13.88 -34.64 -3.93
CA ARG A 249 -15.06 -35.43 -4.33
C ARG A 249 -14.80 -36.34 -5.53
N VAL A 250 -13.93 -35.91 -6.44
CA VAL A 250 -13.58 -36.67 -7.66
C VAL A 250 -12.25 -37.41 -7.55
N ALA A 251 -11.55 -37.30 -6.41
CA ALA A 251 -10.29 -37.97 -6.17
C ALA A 251 -10.47 -39.44 -5.80
N PHE A 252 -9.49 -40.27 -6.17
CA PHE A 252 -9.35 -41.62 -5.64
C PHE A 252 -8.43 -41.61 -4.40
N PRO A 253 -8.65 -42.50 -3.40
CA PRO A 253 -7.80 -42.57 -2.22
C PRO A 253 -6.33 -42.92 -2.52
N SER A 254 -6.12 -43.72 -3.57
CA SER A 254 -4.80 -44.14 -4.03
C SER A 254 -4.80 -44.29 -5.55
N PHE A 255 -3.61 -44.12 -6.15
CA PHE A 255 -3.42 -44.37 -7.58
C PHE A 255 -3.35 -45.88 -7.90
N PHE A 256 -2.89 -46.68 -6.93
CA PHE A 256 -2.84 -48.13 -7.01
C PHE A 256 -3.69 -48.81 -5.92
N PRO A 257 -4.40 -49.92 -6.24
CA PRO A 257 -4.51 -50.54 -7.57
C PRO A 257 -5.31 -49.68 -8.55
N LYS A 258 -4.93 -49.73 -9.84
CA LYS A 258 -5.56 -48.92 -10.88
C LYS A 258 -7.05 -49.27 -10.96
N LYS A 259 -7.90 -48.27 -10.75
CA LYS A 259 -9.37 -48.41 -10.88
C LYS A 259 -9.76 -48.76 -12.30
N THR A 260 -10.94 -49.35 -12.47
CA THR A 260 -11.45 -49.74 -13.79
C THR A 260 -11.61 -48.53 -14.70
N GLU A 261 -11.49 -48.71 -16.01
CA GLU A 261 -11.66 -47.61 -16.98
C GLU A 261 -13.03 -46.92 -16.84
N ARG A 262 -14.07 -47.68 -16.50
CA ARG A 262 -15.42 -47.16 -16.25
C ARG A 262 -15.45 -46.18 -15.08
N GLU A 263 -14.86 -46.54 -13.94
CA GLU A 263 -14.78 -45.66 -12.75
C GLU A 263 -13.97 -44.39 -13.04
N GLN A 264 -12.87 -44.53 -13.80
CA GLN A 264 -12.04 -43.40 -14.21
C GLN A 264 -12.80 -42.44 -15.13
N LEU A 265 -13.54 -42.98 -16.11
CA LEU A 265 -14.34 -42.19 -17.05
C LEU A 265 -15.51 -41.49 -16.35
N GLU A 266 -16.13 -42.12 -15.35
CA GLU A 266 -17.18 -41.54 -14.54
C GLU A 266 -16.66 -40.35 -13.73
N LYS A 267 -15.55 -40.51 -13.00
CA LYS A 267 -14.91 -39.42 -12.25
C LYS A 267 -14.42 -38.28 -13.16
N ASN A 268 -13.92 -38.60 -14.35
CA ASN A 268 -13.52 -37.61 -15.35
C ASN A 268 -14.73 -36.80 -15.85
N SER A 269 -15.83 -37.48 -16.17
CA SER A 269 -17.08 -36.83 -16.57
C SER A 269 -17.62 -35.93 -15.47
N GLN A 270 -17.63 -36.39 -14.21
CA GLN A 270 -18.01 -35.58 -13.04
C GLN A 270 -17.14 -34.33 -12.91
N LEU A 271 -15.82 -34.45 -13.05
CA LEU A 271 -14.91 -33.29 -13.00
C LEU A 271 -15.17 -32.31 -14.16
N ARG A 272 -15.38 -32.81 -15.38
CA ARG A 272 -15.68 -31.97 -16.55
C ARG A 272 -16.97 -31.18 -16.36
N GLU A 273 -18.01 -31.80 -15.80
CA GLU A 273 -19.25 -31.11 -15.45
C GLU A 273 -19.01 -30.05 -14.37
N LEU A 274 -18.30 -30.38 -13.29
CA LEU A 274 -17.98 -29.43 -12.21
C LEU A 274 -17.19 -28.20 -12.71
N ILE A 275 -16.28 -28.39 -13.66
CA ILE A 275 -15.54 -27.28 -14.31
C ILE A 275 -16.48 -26.47 -15.20
N ARG A 276 -17.32 -27.14 -16.02
CA ARG A 276 -18.24 -26.48 -16.96
C ARG A 276 -19.28 -25.62 -16.25
N GLU A 277 -19.81 -26.10 -15.12
CA GLU A 277 -20.79 -25.38 -14.29
C GLU A 277 -20.17 -24.24 -13.47
N LYS A 278 -18.87 -23.94 -13.64
CA LYS A 278 -18.12 -22.96 -12.83
C LYS A 278 -18.26 -23.19 -11.32
N LYS A 279 -18.47 -24.44 -10.88
CA LYS A 279 -18.51 -24.80 -9.45
C LYS A 279 -17.12 -24.77 -8.80
N LEU A 280 -16.05 -24.67 -9.59
CA LEU A 280 -14.71 -24.26 -9.14
C LEU A 280 -14.54 -22.73 -8.96
N GLY A 281 -15.57 -21.94 -9.31
CA GLY A 281 -15.60 -20.49 -9.23
C GLY A 281 -16.03 -19.98 -7.87
N ASP A 282 -16.81 -18.90 -7.88
CA ASP A 282 -17.10 -18.11 -6.69
C ASP A 282 -17.99 -18.89 -5.70
N PRO A 283 -17.73 -18.78 -4.38
CA PRO A 283 -18.60 -19.34 -3.35
C PRO A 283 -20.00 -18.69 -3.41
N THR A 284 -21.06 -19.47 -3.19
CA THR A 284 -22.44 -18.95 -3.09
C THR A 284 -22.71 -18.42 -1.68
N GLU A 285 -23.68 -17.51 -1.52
CA GLU A 285 -24.07 -16.92 -0.21
C GLU A 285 -24.37 -18.00 0.86
N SER A 286 -24.99 -19.11 0.46
CA SER A 286 -25.26 -20.26 1.34
C SER A 286 -24.01 -20.99 1.86
N GLU A 287 -22.89 -20.93 1.13
CA GLU A 287 -21.60 -21.48 1.57
C GLU A 287 -20.87 -20.52 2.53
N GLU A 288 -21.38 -19.29 2.72
CA GLU A 288 -20.81 -18.28 3.63
C GLU A 288 -21.16 -18.55 5.09
N GLU A 289 -22.37 -19.06 5.37
CA GLU A 289 -22.89 -19.26 6.72
C GLU A 289 -22.32 -20.51 7.42
N GLU A 290 -22.02 -21.58 6.68
CA GLU A 290 -21.49 -22.83 7.27
C GLU A 290 -20.06 -22.68 7.82
N GLU A 291 -19.28 -21.72 7.33
CA GLU A 291 -17.87 -21.56 7.68
C GLU A 291 -17.61 -20.74 8.95
N GLU A 292 -18.56 -19.92 9.41
CA GLU A 292 -18.36 -19.08 10.61
C GLU A 292 -18.37 -19.88 11.92
N LYS A 293 -18.78 -21.14 11.88
CA LYS A 293 -18.72 -22.07 13.02
C LYS A 293 -17.32 -22.63 13.18
N ASN A 294 -16.37 -21.79 13.60
CA ASN A 294 -15.06 -22.26 14.02
C ASN A 294 -15.15 -22.69 15.50
N PRO A 295 -15.08 -23.99 15.84
CA PRO A 295 -15.05 -24.40 17.24
C PRO A 295 -13.77 -23.81 17.85
N GLY A 296 -13.91 -22.90 18.81
CA GLY A 296 -12.78 -22.22 19.44
C GLY A 296 -11.70 -23.22 19.89
N LYS A 297 -10.42 -22.85 19.72
CA LYS A 297 -9.28 -23.68 20.11
C LYS A 297 -9.36 -23.98 21.62
N LYS A 298 -8.93 -25.17 22.02
CA LYS A 298 -8.82 -25.53 23.45
C LYS A 298 -7.81 -24.60 24.12
N LYS A 299 -8.08 -24.17 25.36
CA LYS A 299 -7.23 -23.23 26.12
C LYS A 299 -5.75 -23.65 26.18
N ASP A 300 -5.48 -24.95 26.35
CA ASP A 300 -4.12 -25.47 26.45
C ASP A 300 -3.30 -25.25 25.16
N GLN A 301 -3.95 -25.37 23.99
CA GLN A 301 -3.30 -25.09 22.70
C GLN A 301 -3.05 -23.59 22.50
N GLU A 302 -3.91 -22.73 23.04
CA GLU A 302 -3.71 -21.29 23.00
C GLU A 302 -2.47 -20.87 23.81
N GLU A 303 -2.28 -21.44 25.00
CA GLU A 303 -1.12 -21.15 25.85
C GLU A 303 0.20 -21.61 25.21
N GLU A 304 0.21 -22.78 24.57
CA GLU A 304 1.37 -23.25 23.80
C GLU A 304 1.73 -22.25 22.68
N ILE A 305 0.73 -21.79 21.92
CA ILE A 305 0.92 -20.78 20.86
C ILE A 305 1.48 -19.47 21.43
N ARG A 306 0.93 -18.99 22.55
CA ARG A 306 1.44 -17.79 23.25
C ARG A 306 2.90 -17.97 23.69
N GLY A 307 3.25 -19.15 24.19
CA GLY A 307 4.63 -19.50 24.55
C GLY A 307 5.58 -19.41 23.37
N GLU A 308 5.20 -19.92 22.20
CA GLU A 308 6.02 -19.81 20.98
C GLU A 308 6.15 -18.35 20.52
N ILE A 309 5.07 -17.55 20.60
CA ILE A 309 5.12 -16.11 20.30
C ILE A 309 6.09 -15.37 21.22
N ARG A 310 6.03 -15.60 22.54
CA ARG A 310 6.95 -14.98 23.51
C ARG A 310 8.41 -15.34 23.24
N LYS A 311 8.70 -16.60 22.89
CA LYS A 311 10.05 -17.03 22.48
C LYS A 311 10.53 -16.28 21.24
N PHE A 312 9.64 -16.05 20.27
CA PHE A 312 9.96 -15.28 19.08
C PHE A 312 10.27 -13.82 19.42
N LEU A 313 9.40 -13.15 20.18
CA LEU A 313 9.62 -11.75 20.58
C LEU A 313 10.92 -11.58 21.38
N ALA A 314 11.24 -12.52 22.28
CA ALA A 314 12.49 -12.51 23.02
C ALA A 314 13.74 -12.73 22.15
N ALA A 315 13.60 -13.41 21.00
CA ALA A 315 14.71 -13.64 20.07
C ALA A 315 15.03 -12.40 19.20
N TYR A 316 14.09 -11.45 19.09
CA TYR A 316 14.20 -10.24 18.27
C TYR A 316 13.75 -8.99 19.07
N PRO A 317 14.45 -8.62 20.16
CA PRO A 317 14.00 -7.56 21.06
C PRO A 317 14.06 -6.15 20.46
N GLU A 318 14.92 -5.93 19.46
CA GLU A 318 15.11 -4.63 18.80
C GLU A 318 14.05 -4.34 17.72
N GLU A 319 13.24 -5.33 17.35
CA GLU A 319 12.31 -5.25 16.23
C GLU A 319 10.88 -4.94 16.69
N GLU A 320 10.24 -3.94 16.07
CA GLU A 320 8.86 -3.56 16.39
C GLU A 320 7.84 -4.34 15.56
N PHE A 321 7.43 -5.52 15.99
CA PHE A 321 6.43 -6.31 15.27
C PHE A 321 4.99 -5.82 15.48
N SER A 322 4.15 -5.98 14.45
CA SER A 322 2.69 -6.05 14.61
C SER A 322 2.25 -7.51 14.79
N GLY A 323 1.08 -7.75 15.38
CA GLY A 323 0.57 -9.11 15.54
C GLY A 323 0.41 -9.86 14.21
N ARG A 324 0.09 -9.13 13.13
CA ARG A 324 0.03 -9.68 11.78
C ARG A 324 1.42 -10.03 11.24
N ALA A 325 2.43 -9.21 11.48
CA ALA A 325 3.81 -9.52 11.09
C ALA A 325 4.30 -10.81 11.77
N VAL A 326 4.05 -10.97 13.07
CA VAL A 326 4.36 -12.22 13.79
C VAL A 326 3.63 -13.42 13.16
N ALA A 327 2.34 -13.27 12.86
CA ALA A 327 1.57 -14.33 12.20
C ALA A 327 2.13 -14.69 10.81
N ARG A 328 2.59 -13.69 10.03
CA ARG A 328 3.25 -13.89 8.73
C ARG A 328 4.51 -14.75 8.89
N ILE A 329 5.39 -14.43 9.84
CA ILE A 329 6.61 -15.23 10.12
C ILE A 329 6.26 -16.69 10.45
N PHE A 330 5.33 -16.90 11.38
CA PHE A 330 4.94 -18.24 11.82
C PHE A 330 4.23 -19.07 10.74
N HIS A 331 3.60 -18.42 9.76
CA HIS A 331 3.10 -19.08 8.55
C HIS A 331 4.17 -19.21 7.47
N GLY A 332 5.27 -18.46 7.54
CA GLY A 332 6.33 -18.43 6.54
C GLY A 332 6.01 -17.54 5.34
N ILE A 333 5.44 -16.38 5.62
CA ILE A 333 5.14 -15.29 4.68
C ILE A 333 6.16 -14.17 4.94
N GLY A 334 6.83 -13.72 3.87
CA GLY A 334 7.69 -12.53 3.95
C GLY A 334 6.88 -11.26 3.77
N SER A 335 7.41 -10.15 4.27
CA SER A 335 6.92 -8.81 4.01
C SER A 335 8.08 -7.88 3.63
N PRO A 336 7.81 -6.67 3.10
CA PRO A 336 8.88 -5.72 2.78
C PRO A 336 9.82 -5.44 3.96
N ARG A 337 9.27 -5.25 5.17
CA ARG A 337 10.05 -5.00 6.38
C ARG A 337 10.65 -6.27 6.98
N PHE A 338 9.99 -7.42 6.79
CA PHE A 338 10.43 -8.72 7.29
C PHE A 338 10.61 -9.75 6.16
N PRO A 339 11.68 -9.59 5.35
CA PRO A 339 11.87 -10.39 4.15
C PRO A 339 12.20 -11.85 4.47
N ALA A 340 11.68 -12.77 3.65
CA ALA A 340 11.89 -14.21 3.81
C ALA A 340 13.38 -14.60 3.69
N GLN A 341 14.18 -13.81 3.00
CA GLN A 341 15.62 -14.00 2.86
C GLN A 341 16.37 -13.87 4.19
N ILE A 342 15.82 -13.11 5.14
CA ILE A 342 16.37 -12.90 6.48
C ILE A 342 15.64 -13.79 7.48
N PHE A 343 14.34 -13.57 7.68
CA PHE A 343 13.56 -14.27 8.70
C PHE A 343 13.25 -15.73 8.35
N GLY A 344 13.23 -16.09 7.07
CA GLY A 344 13.03 -17.47 6.63
C GLY A 344 14.22 -18.40 6.87
N ARG A 345 15.38 -17.84 7.24
CA ARG A 345 16.53 -18.62 7.69
C ARG A 345 16.34 -19.17 9.10
N ASP A 346 15.58 -18.47 9.95
CA ASP A 346 15.27 -18.95 11.29
C ASP A 346 14.12 -19.96 11.26
N ARG A 347 14.51 -21.23 11.07
CA ARG A 347 13.59 -22.37 11.02
C ARG A 347 12.91 -22.69 12.35
N ARG A 348 13.32 -22.07 13.46
CA ARG A 348 12.65 -22.22 14.76
C ARG A 348 11.24 -21.64 14.71
N PHE A 349 11.05 -20.56 13.95
CA PHE A 349 9.79 -19.82 13.90
C PHE A 349 9.14 -19.88 12.51
N TRP A 350 9.93 -19.91 11.43
CA TRP A 350 9.40 -19.89 10.07
C TRP A 350 8.57 -21.14 9.73
N ARG A 351 7.30 -20.94 9.33
CA ARG A 351 6.31 -22.02 9.06
C ARG A 351 5.97 -22.92 10.26
N ARG A 352 6.39 -22.56 11.47
CA ARG A 352 6.25 -23.39 12.69
C ARG A 352 4.79 -23.59 13.10
N LEU A 353 3.92 -22.60 12.89
CA LEU A 353 2.49 -22.64 13.29
C LEU A 353 1.55 -22.63 12.07
N LEU A 354 1.99 -23.15 10.92
CA LEU A 354 1.18 -23.19 9.68
C LEU A 354 -0.25 -23.78 9.84
N PRO A 355 -0.50 -24.82 10.66
CA PRO A 355 -1.85 -25.35 10.87
C PRO A 355 -2.78 -24.43 11.66
N VAL A 356 -2.21 -23.45 12.38
CA VAL A 356 -2.96 -22.52 13.23
C VAL A 356 -3.66 -21.51 12.32
N GLU A 357 -4.94 -21.23 12.58
CA GLU A 357 -5.65 -20.20 11.84
C GLU A 357 -4.96 -18.82 11.99
N PHE A 358 -4.68 -18.18 10.85
CA PHE A 358 -3.92 -16.92 10.76
C PHE A 358 -4.52 -15.78 11.58
N ARG A 359 -5.84 -15.56 11.50
CA ARG A 359 -6.53 -14.47 12.24
C ARG A 359 -6.43 -14.68 13.75
N SER A 360 -6.66 -15.91 14.22
CA SER A 360 -6.46 -16.27 15.62
C SER A 360 -5.01 -16.04 16.06
N LEU A 361 -4.03 -16.46 15.25
CA LEU A 361 -2.61 -16.27 15.57
C LEU A 361 -2.23 -14.79 15.62
N SER A 362 -2.70 -13.99 14.66
CA SER A 362 -2.50 -12.54 14.63
C SER A 362 -3.09 -11.86 15.86
N ARG A 363 -4.29 -12.28 16.31
CA ARG A 363 -4.92 -11.75 17.53
C ARG A 363 -4.10 -12.08 18.77
N LEU A 364 -3.65 -13.33 18.92
CA LEU A 364 -2.82 -13.74 20.05
C LEU A 364 -1.50 -12.99 20.06
N ALA A 365 -0.86 -12.85 18.90
CA ALA A 365 0.38 -12.10 18.78
C ALA A 365 0.20 -10.62 19.17
N SER A 366 -0.88 -9.96 18.74
CA SER A 366 -1.17 -8.58 19.17
C SER A 366 -1.33 -8.48 20.69
N GLN A 367 -1.98 -9.46 21.33
CA GLN A 367 -2.15 -9.48 22.78
C GLN A 367 -0.81 -9.67 23.51
N GLU A 368 0.03 -10.60 23.03
CA GLU A 368 1.35 -10.82 23.62
C GLU A 368 2.27 -9.61 23.43
N ILE A 369 2.25 -8.95 22.27
CA ILE A 369 3.03 -7.72 22.03
C ILE A 369 2.61 -6.60 23.00
N LEU A 370 1.31 -6.45 23.27
CA LEU A 370 0.80 -5.46 24.23
C LEU A 370 1.14 -5.80 25.68
N ALA A 371 1.30 -7.08 26.01
CA ALA A 371 1.70 -7.52 27.35
C ALA A 371 3.22 -7.56 27.54
N TRP A 372 3.98 -7.59 26.44
CA TRP A 372 5.44 -7.61 26.42
C TRP A 372 6.06 -6.21 26.51
N LYS A 373 5.35 -5.21 25.99
CA LYS A 373 5.62 -3.78 26.23
C LYS A 373 5.16 -3.40 27.63
#